data_AF-X0TYG2-F1
#
_entry.id   AF-X0TYG2-F1
#
_cell.length_a   1.000
_cell.length_b   1.000
_cell.length_c   1.000
_cell.angle_alpha   90.00
_cell.angle_beta   90.00
_cell.angle_gamma   90.00
#
_symmetry.space_group_name_H-M   'P 1'
#
loop_
_entity.id
_entity.type
_entity.pdbx_description
1 polymer ?
#
loop_
_entity_poly.entity_id
_entity_poly.type
_entity_poly.pdbx_seq_one_letter_code
_entity_poly.pdbx_strand_id
1 'polypeptide(L)' 'MAFKGTKKRPSTLDIAAEVDGVGGEFNAFTDKELTGYFIKAA' A
#
# COMPACT_ATOMS: atom_id res chain seq x y z
N MET A 1 8.03 -7.66 -0.74
CA MET A 1 6.90 -7.16 0.08
C MET A 1 6.30 -5.97 -0.63
N ALA A 2 4.99 -5.98 -0.91
CA ALA A 2 4.33 -4.96 -1.74
C ALA A 2 4.53 -3.52 -1.25
N PHE A 3 4.58 -3.33 0.07
CA PHE A 3 4.73 -2.00 0.69
C PHE A 3 6.17 -1.61 1.02
N LYS A 4 7.18 -2.43 0.70
CA LYS A 4 8.60 -2.09 1.02
C LYS A 4 9.33 -1.34 -0.09
N GLY A 5 8.63 -1.01 -1.18
CA GLY A 5 9.21 -0.34 -2.33
C GLY A 5 8.95 -1.06 -3.64
N THR A 6 8.87 -0.28 -4.71
CA THR A 6 8.65 -0.67 -6.10
C THR A 6 9.57 0.15 -7.00
N LYS A 7 9.70 -0.22 -8.28
CA LYS A 7 10.49 0.56 -9.25
C LYS A 7 10.04 2.02 -9.40
N LYS A 8 8.74 2.31 -9.19
CA LYS A 8 8.17 3.65 -9.30
C LYS A 8 8.17 4.41 -7.96
N ARG A 9 8.13 3.69 -6.83
CA ARG A 9 8.11 4.23 -5.46
C ARG A 9 9.07 3.40 -4.61
N PRO A 10 10.36 3.76 -4.58
CA PRO A 10 11.42 2.88 -4.11
C PRO A 10 11.39 2.60 -2.62
N SER A 11 10.76 3.43 -1.80
CA SER A 11 10.64 3.22 -0.35
C SER A 11 9.19 3.01 0.11
N THR A 12 9.04 2.42 1.30
CA THR A 12 7.76 2.35 2.01
C THR A 12 7.16 3.73 2.25
N LEU A 13 8.03 4.72 2.50
CA LEU A 13 7.63 6.08 2.83
C LEU A 13 7.05 6.79 1.60
N ASP A 14 7.60 6.53 0.41
CA ASP A 14 7.05 7.04 -0.86
C ASP A 14 5.65 6.51 -1.12
N ILE A 15 5.41 5.23 -0.82
CA ILE A 15 4.09 4.61 -0.99
C ILE A 15 3.10 5.18 0.03
N ALA A 16 3.51 5.31 1.29
CA ALA A 16 2.65 5.84 2.35
C ALA A 16 2.29 7.32 2.12
N ALA A 17 3.27 8.15 1.77
CA ALA A 17 3.08 9.58 1.53
C ALA A 17 2.09 9.86 0.39
N GLU A 18 2.08 9.04 -0.66
CA GLU A 18 1.17 9.26 -1.79
C GLU A 18 -0.28 8.86 -1.47
N VAL A 19 -0.47 7.84 -0.62
CA VAL A 19 -1.80 7.46 -0.16
C VAL A 19 -2.32 8.45 0.89
N ASP A 20 -1.46 8.91 1.79
CA ASP A 20 -1.80 9.94 2.79
C ASP A 20 -2.12 11.29 2.12
N GLY A 21 -1.42 11.65 1.04
CA GLY A 21 -1.65 12.88 0.28
C GLY A 21 -3.03 12.97 -0.38
N VAL A 22 -3.73 11.85 -0.56
CA VAL A 22 -5.12 11.80 -1.04
C VAL A 22 -6.12 11.54 0.10
N GLY A 23 -5.69 11.61 1.36
CA GLY A 23 -6.50 11.29 2.52
C GLY A 23 -6.92 9.82 2.56
N GLY A 24 -6.12 8.94 1.94
CA GLY A 24 -6.43 7.53 1.80
C GLY A 24 -5.84 6.67 2.92
N GLU A 25 -6.46 5.52 3.13
CA GLU A 25 -5.99 4.47 4.01
C GLU A 25 -5.75 3.20 3.20
N PHE A 26 -4.69 2.47 3.50
CA PHE A 26 -4.35 1.23 2.82
C PHE A 26 -3.97 0.12 3.79
N ASN A 27 -4.25 -1.12 3.41
CA ASN A 27 -3.83 -2.28 4.17
C ASN A 27 -3.74 -3.54 3.28
N ALA A 28 -3.23 -4.63 3.85
CA ALA A 28 -3.26 -5.95 3.25
C ALA A 28 -3.54 -7.03 4.29
N PHE A 29 -4.08 -8.14 3.80
CA PHE A 29 -4.28 -9.34 4.58
C PHE A 29 -3.84 -10.56 3.79
N THR A 30 -3.41 -11.58 4.52
CA THR A 30 -2.97 -12.85 3.95
C THR A 30 -3.82 -13.95 4.57
N ASP A 31 -4.54 -14.68 3.72
CA ASP A 31 -5.17 -15.95 4.04
C ASP A 31 -4.29 -17.11 3.53
N LYS A 32 -4.69 -18.36 3.74
CA LYS A 32 -3.93 -19.54 3.32
C LYS A 32 -3.73 -19.61 1.80
N GLU A 33 -4.72 -19.17 1.04
CA GLU A 33 -4.73 -19.31 -0.43
C GLU A 33 -4.71 -17.97 -1.17
N LEU A 34 -4.84 -16.85 -0.45
CA LEU A 34 -5.03 -15.52 -1.03
C LEU A 34 -4.23 -14.47 -0.26
N THR A 35 -3.66 -13.51 -0.98
CA THR A 35 -3.22 -12.24 -0.40
C THR A 35 -4.03 -11.12 -1.01
N GLY A 36 -4.77 -10.39 -0.18
CA GLY A 36 -5.56 -9.24 -0.58
C GLY A 36 -4.86 -7.94 -0.21
N TYR A 37 -4.91 -6.96 -1.11
CA TYR A 37 -4.42 -5.59 -0.91
C TYR A 37 -5.58 -4.64 -1.20
N PHE A 38 -5.77 -3.62 -0.38
CA PHE A 38 -6.80 -2.61 -0.62
C PHE A 38 -6.32 -1.20 -0.28
N ILE A 39 -6.94 -0.22 -0.95
CA ILE A 39 -6.77 1.21 -0.71
C ILE A 39 -8.17 1.82 -0.71
N LYS A 40 -8.47 2.63 0.29
CA LYS A 40 -9.67 3.45 0.37
C LYS A 40 -9.23 4.91 0.33
N ALA A 41 -9.74 5.68 -0.62
CA ALA A 41 -9.52 7.12 -0.70
C ALA A 41 -10.83 7.86 -0.41
N ALA A 42 -10.74 9.09 0.12
CA ALA A 42 -11.88 9.95 0.43
C ALA A 42 -12.55 10.50 -0.83
#